data_AF-A0A1X0A4H2-F1
#
_entry.id   AF-A0A1X0A4H2-F1
#
_cell.length_a   1.000
_cell.length_b   1.000
_cell.length_c   1.000
_cell.angle_alpha   90.00
_cell.angle_beta   90.00
_cell.angle_gamma   90.00
#
_symmetry.space_group_name_H-M   'P 1'
#
loop_
_entity.id
_entity.type
_entity.pdbx_description
1 polymer ?
#
loop_
_entity_poly.entity_id
_entity_poly.type
_entity_poly.pdbx_seq_one_letter_code
_entity_poly.pdbx_strand_id
1 'polypeptide(L)' 'MSRRYRINDLVRIGRGKRVYRVRHVFPTGEVKVEADAKHPDAAKRVPDEFRSYKPDELVRVES' A
#
# COMPACT_ATOMS: atom_id res chain seq x y z
N MET A 1 -0.51 -18.94 -4.04
CA MET A 1 -1.63 -18.48 -3.20
C MET A 1 -1.80 -16.99 -3.41
N SER A 2 -2.90 -16.55 -4.02
CA SER A 2 -3.20 -15.13 -4.22
C SER A 2 -3.39 -14.47 -2.86
N ARG A 3 -2.36 -13.75 -2.38
CA ARG A 3 -2.38 -13.11 -1.06
C ARG A 3 -3.46 -12.03 -1.09
N ARG A 4 -4.61 -12.31 -0.45
CA ARG A 4 -5.73 -11.37 -0.37
C ARG A 4 -5.38 -10.26 0.62
N TYR A 5 -5.02 -9.08 0.11
CA TYR A 5 -4.92 -7.87 0.90
C TYR A 5 -6.31 -7.44 1.37
N ARG A 6 -6.38 -6.82 2.55
CA ARG A 6 -7.61 -6.22 3.07
C ARG A 6 -7.43 -4.72 3.24
N ILE A 7 -8.55 -3.99 3.21
CA ILE A 7 -8.54 -2.57 3.59
C ILE A 7 -7.96 -2.45 5.00
N ASN A 8 -7.11 -1.45 5.21
CA ASN A 8 -6.31 -1.17 6.41
C ASN A 8 -5.10 -2.08 6.66
N ASP A 9 -4.78 -3.05 5.79
CA ASP A 9 -3.52 -3.78 5.90
C ASP A 9 -2.32 -2.84 5.73
N LEU A 10 -1.24 -3.12 6.46
CA LEU A 10 0.02 -2.44 6.28
C LEU A 10 0.88 -3.19 5.25
N VAL A 11 1.33 -2.48 4.23
CA VAL A 11 2.11 -3.02 3.13
C VAL A 11 3.29 -2.12 2.81
N ARG A 12 4.33 -2.69 2.22
CA ARG A 12 5.47 -1.96 1.64
C ARG A 12 5.43 -2.15 0.14
N ILE A 13 5.84 -1.13 -0.60
CA ILE A 13 6.02 -1.23 -2.04
C ILE A 13 7.44 -1.75 -2.29
N GLY A 14 7.56 -2.92 -2.91
CA GLY A 14 8.81 -3.60 -3.19
C GLY A 14 9.69 -3.81 -1.96
N ARG A 15 10.99 -3.45 -2.08
CA ARG A 15 11.97 -3.48 -0.98
C ARG A 15 12.08 -2.14 -0.24
N GLY A 16 11.11 -1.25 -0.43
CA GLY A 16 11.11 0.06 0.22
C GLY A 16 11.00 -0.05 1.75
N LYS A 17 11.63 0.89 2.46
CA LYS A 17 11.48 1.04 3.93
C LYS A 17 10.16 1.71 4.34
N ARG A 18 9.43 2.26 3.37
CA ARG A 18 8.19 3.01 3.60
C ARG A 18 7.01 2.04 3.71
N VAL A 19 6.23 2.20 4.77
CA VAL A 19 4.99 1.48 4.98
C VAL A 19 3.83 2.35 4.52
N TYR A 20 2.88 1.71 3.86
CA TYR A 20 1.64 2.26 3.36
C TYR A 20 0.49 1.42 3.89
N ARG A 21 -0.70 2.01 3.95
CA ARG A 21 -1.93 1.36 4.37
C ARG A 21 -2.79 1.06 3.16
N VAL A 22 -3.37 -0.12 3.07
CA VAL A 22 -4.30 -0.43 1.98
C VAL A 22 -5.58 0.39 2.15
N ARG A 23 -5.86 1.23 1.16
CA ARG A 23 -7.07 2.05 1.11
C ARG A 23 -8.21 1.34 0.39
N HIS A 24 -7.88 0.64 -0.70
CA HIS A 24 -8.87 -0.03 -1.54
C HIS A 24 -8.24 -1.23 -2.26
N VAL A 25 -9.01 -2.30 -2.43
CA VAL A 25 -8.63 -3.47 -3.23
C VAL A 25 -9.63 -3.57 -4.38
N PHE A 26 -9.13 -3.47 -5.60
CA PHE A 26 -9.95 -3.57 -6.80
C PHE A 26 -10.33 -5.04 -7.09
N PRO A 27 -11.48 -5.28 -7.74
CA PRO A 27 -11.88 -6.63 -8.15
C PRO A 27 -10.90 -7.27 -9.14
N THR A 28 -10.09 -6.47 -9.84
CA THR A 28 -9.00 -6.90 -10.72
C THR A 28 -7.80 -7.47 -9.95
N GLY A 29 -7.76 -7.29 -8.63
CA GLY A 29 -6.66 -7.71 -7.75
C GLY A 29 -5.62 -6.62 -7.47
N GLU A 30 -5.73 -5.45 -8.11
CA GLU A 30 -4.89 -4.30 -7.82
C GLU A 30 -5.23 -3.69 -6.46
N VAL A 31 -4.24 -3.08 -5.82
CA VAL A 31 -4.35 -2.54 -4.46
C VAL A 31 -3.94 -1.08 -4.48
N LYS A 32 -4.84 -0.21 -4.03
CA LYS A 32 -4.55 1.20 -3.78
C LYS A 32 -4.10 1.37 -2.34
N VAL A 33 -3.00 2.07 -2.16
CA VAL A 33 -2.41 2.32 -0.84
C VAL A 33 -2.42 3.80 -0.52
N GLU A 34 -2.44 4.12 0.78
CA GLU A 34 -2.29 5.47 1.31
C GLU A 34 -1.11 5.58 2.25
N ALA A 35 -0.40 6.71 2.22
CA ALA A 35 0.60 6.99 3.23
C ALA A 35 -0.12 7.43 4.50
N ASP A 36 0.33 6.96 5.67
CA ASP A 36 -0.25 7.44 6.92
C ASP A 36 0.01 8.95 7.07
N ALA A 37 -1.07 9.72 6.98
CA ALA A 37 -1.05 11.18 6.88
C ALA A 37 -0.53 11.88 8.14
N LYS A 38 -0.31 11.15 9.26
CA LYS A 38 0.25 11.72 10.49
C LYS A 38 1.77 11.89 10.44
N HIS A 39 2.46 11.38 9.42
CA HIS A 39 3.89 11.63 9.25
C HIS A 39 4.12 12.94 8.47
N PRO A 40 5.01 13.86 8.92
CA PRO A 40 5.35 15.08 8.16
C PRO A 40 5.95 14.81 6.75
N ASP A 41 6.23 13.54 6.44
CA ASP A 41 6.66 13.05 5.12
C ASP A 41 5.50 12.64 4.19
N ALA A 42 4.23 12.72 4.64
CA ALA A 42 3.07 12.32 3.84
C ALA A 42 2.92 13.18 2.57
N ALA A 43 3.22 14.47 2.66
CA ALA A 43 3.20 15.39 1.51
C ALA A 43 4.19 14.98 0.38
N LYS A 44 5.26 14.25 0.70
CA LYS A 44 6.23 13.73 -0.30
C LYS A 44 5.79 12.39 -0.92
N ARG A 45 4.75 11.74 -0.38
CA ARG A 45 4.25 10.42 -0.80
C ARG A 45 2.89 10.47 -1.50
N VAL A 46 2.30 11.66 -1.60
CA VAL A 46 1.08 11.94 -2.39
C VAL A 46 1.10 11.30 -3.78
N PRO A 47 2.20 11.33 -4.59
CA PRO A 47 2.18 10.67 -5.89
C PRO A 47 2.02 9.14 -5.82
N ASP A 48 2.51 8.48 -4.77
CA ASP A 48 2.31 7.04 -4.57
C ASP A 48 0.87 6.70 -4.16
N GLU A 49 0.18 7.64 -3.49
CA GLU A 49 -1.20 7.51 -3.00
C GLU A 49 -2.26 7.46 -4.11
N PHE A 50 -1.92 7.98 -5.28
CA PHE A 50 -2.80 7.94 -6.45
C PHE A 50 -2.58 6.70 -7.33
N ARG A 51 -1.55 5.88 -7.04
CA ARG A 51 -1.19 4.74 -7.86
C ARG A 51 -1.79 3.44 -7.31
N SER A 52 -2.28 2.61 -8.22
CA SER A 52 -2.66 1.23 -7.93
C SER A 52 -1.45 0.33 -8.13
N TYR A 53 -1.24 -0.62 -7.22
CA TYR A 53 -0.11 -1.55 -7.25
C TYR A 53 -0.60 -2.98 -7.43
N LYS A 54 0.19 -3.80 -8.12
CA LYS A 54 -0.08 -5.22 -8.18
C LYS A 54 0.25 -5.88 -6.84
N PRO A 55 -0.43 -6.98 -6.48
CA PRO A 55 -0.18 -7.69 -5.23
C PRO A 55 1.26 -8.22 -5.11
N ASP A 56 1.91 -8.47 -6.25
CA ASP A 56 3.31 -8.90 -6.38
C ASP A 56 4.32 -7.79 -6.08
N GLU A 57 3.92 -6.53 -6.32
CA GLU A 57 4.72 -5.35 -5.99
C GLU A 57 4.59 -4.96 -4.51
N LEU A 58 3.69 -5.62 -3.77
CA LEU A 58 3.42 -5.33 -2.38
C LEU A 58 3.97 -6.42 -1.48
N VAL A 59 4.56 -6.00 -0.36
CA VAL A 59 5.04 -6.89 0.70
C VAL A 59 4.25 -6.54 1.96
N ARG A 60 3.42 -7.47 2.43
CA ARG A 60 2.68 -7.29 3.69
C ARG A 60 3.66 -7.14 4.85
N VAL A 61 3.43 -6.14 5.68
CA VAL A 61 4.13 -6.00 6.96
C VAL A 61 3.35 -6.83 7.97
N GLU A 62 3.94 -7.91 8.45
CA GLU A 62 3.42 -8.60 9.62
C GLU A 62 3.63 -7.66 10.81
N SER A 63 2.54 -7.27 11.44
CA SER A 63 2.55 -6.41 12.62
C SER A 63 2.55 -7.25 13.88
#